data_AF-A0A8K0UR78-F1
#
_entry.id   AF-A0A8K0UR78-F1
#
_cell.length_a   1.000
_cell.length_b   1.000
_cell.length_c   1.000
_cell.angle_alpha   90.00
_cell.angle_beta   90.00
_cell.angle_gamma   90.00
#
_symmetry.space_group_name_H-M   'P 1'
#
loop_
_entity.id
_entity.type
_entity.pdbx_description
1 polymer ?
#
loop_
_entity_poly.entity_id
_entity_poly.type
_entity_poly.pdbx_seq_one_letter_code
_entity_poly.pdbx_strand_id
1 'polypeptide(L)'
;IPHDAVKAGKHEFVIETSCNGMFGVPWNGDTIAPPDMNRYFKLDTADIVVPDQKAWGLLADFSTLREIADTLPGNGSLQNKAIVVANSIMNEFDPNDKSSIDRSRKIAEEAL
;
A
#
# COMPACT_ATOMS: atom_id res chain seq x y z
N ILE A 1 -19.36 -0.72 -0.59
CA ILE A 1 -20.44 0.02 -1.31
C ILE A 1 -21.72 -0.15 -0.50
N PRO A 2 -22.47 0.91 -0.21
CA PRO A 2 -23.75 0.83 0.50
C PRO A 2 -24.70 -0.22 -0.13
N HIS A 3 -25.35 -1.07 0.69
CA HIS A 3 -26.16 -2.19 0.19
C HIS A 3 -27.38 -1.76 -0.63
N ASP A 4 -27.97 -0.63 -0.29
CA ASP A 4 -29.05 0.03 -1.03
C ASP A 4 -28.60 0.45 -2.43
N ALA A 5 -27.40 1.02 -2.56
CA ALA A 5 -26.83 1.40 -3.85
C ALA A 5 -26.51 0.17 -4.74
N VAL A 6 -26.07 -0.93 -4.12
CA VAL A 6 -25.89 -2.21 -4.83
C VAL A 6 -27.23 -2.72 -5.38
N LYS A 7 -28.29 -2.68 -4.57
CA LYS A 7 -29.65 -3.08 -5.02
C LYS A 7 -30.18 -2.18 -6.14
N ALA A 8 -29.89 -0.89 -6.09
CA ALA A 8 -30.29 0.08 -7.11
C ALA A 8 -29.51 -0.08 -8.44
N GLY A 9 -28.36 -0.77 -8.43
CA GLY A 9 -27.51 -0.97 -9.60
C GLY A 9 -26.80 0.30 -10.10
N LYS A 10 -26.94 1.42 -9.37
CA LYS A 10 -26.33 2.71 -9.69
C LYS A 10 -26.01 3.45 -8.39
N HIS A 11 -24.85 4.09 -8.34
CA HIS A 11 -24.45 4.97 -7.26
C HIS A 11 -23.70 6.17 -7.85
N GLU A 12 -24.04 7.37 -7.41
CA GLU A 12 -23.36 8.61 -7.81
C GLU A 12 -22.85 9.30 -6.55
N PHE A 13 -21.64 9.85 -6.62
CA PHE A 13 -21.04 10.66 -5.57
C PHE A 13 -20.25 11.80 -6.20
N VAL A 14 -20.07 12.88 -5.43
CA VAL A 14 -19.30 14.05 -5.84
C VAL A 14 -18.03 14.08 -5.02
N ILE A 15 -16.89 14.24 -5.68
CA ILE A 15 -15.60 14.48 -5.01
C ILE A 15 -15.32 15.97 -5.09
N GLU A 16 -15.20 16.62 -3.92
CA GLU A 16 -14.68 17.98 -3.82
C GLU A 16 -13.15 17.91 -3.69
N THR A 17 -12.45 18.58 -4.60
CA THR A 17 -10.99 18.65 -4.59
C THR A 17 -10.55 20.09 -4.49
N SER A 18 -9.72 20.40 -3.49
CA SER A 18 -9.02 21.68 -3.41
C SER A 18 -7.67 21.58 -4.14
N CYS A 19 -7.32 22.60 -4.92
CA CYS A 19 -6.06 22.68 -5.64
C CYS A 19 -4.90 23.10 -4.72
N ASN A 20 -4.60 22.29 -3.72
CA ASN A 20 -3.50 22.45 -2.77
C ASN A 20 -3.01 21.09 -2.26
N GLY A 21 -1.75 21.03 -1.82
CA GLY A 21 -1.22 19.84 -1.13
C GLY A 21 -1.57 19.84 0.36
N MET A 22 -1.22 18.74 1.05
CA MET A 22 -1.41 18.61 2.51
C MET A 22 -0.74 19.74 3.32
N PHE A 23 0.27 20.39 2.75
CA PHE A 23 1.00 21.52 3.34
C PHE A 23 0.83 22.81 2.52
N GLY A 24 -0.31 22.99 1.84
CA GLY A 24 -0.60 24.18 1.04
C GLY A 24 0.01 24.14 -0.36
N VAL A 25 0.36 25.33 -0.89
CA VAL A 25 0.92 25.50 -2.24
C VAL A 25 2.29 26.18 -2.20
N PRO A 26 3.28 25.66 -1.47
CA PRO A 26 4.56 26.35 -1.31
C PRO A 26 5.31 26.55 -2.63
N TRP A 27 6.04 27.65 -2.71
CA TRP A 27 7.04 27.88 -3.75
C TRP A 27 8.16 26.83 -3.69
N ASN A 28 8.52 26.21 -4.82
CA ASN A 28 9.65 25.27 -4.96
C ASN A 28 9.68 24.07 -3.97
N GLY A 29 8.55 23.71 -3.35
CA GLY A 29 8.43 22.53 -2.49
C GLY A 29 8.92 22.69 -1.04
N ASP A 30 9.44 23.85 -0.64
CA ASP A 30 9.73 24.16 0.76
C ASP A 30 8.43 24.53 1.49
N THR A 31 7.98 23.70 2.43
CA THR A 31 6.64 23.79 3.03
C THR A 31 6.36 25.08 3.79
N ILE A 32 7.39 25.86 4.15
CA ILE A 32 7.23 27.15 4.84
C ILE A 32 7.29 28.36 3.88
N ALA A 33 7.50 28.14 2.59
CA ALA A 33 7.57 29.21 1.61
C ALA A 33 6.20 29.85 1.34
N PRO A 34 6.17 31.11 0.85
CA PRO A 34 4.95 31.74 0.38
C PRO A 34 4.23 30.89 -0.69
N PRO A 35 2.90 31.05 -0.83
CA PRO A 35 2.11 30.30 -1.80
C PRO A 35 2.45 30.66 -3.25
N ASP A 36 2.56 29.65 -4.11
CA ASP A 36 2.64 29.79 -5.56
C ASP A 36 1.24 29.96 -6.16
N MET A 37 0.94 31.18 -6.59
CA MET A 37 -0.33 31.56 -7.22
C MET A 37 -0.52 30.96 -8.62
N ASN A 38 0.51 30.33 -9.20
CA ASN A 38 0.49 29.75 -10.54
C ASN A 38 0.66 28.22 -10.52
N ARG A 39 0.35 27.57 -9.39
CA ARG A 39 0.45 26.12 -9.28
C ARG A 39 -0.75 25.43 -9.93
N TYR A 40 -0.46 24.53 -10.87
CA TYR A 40 -1.46 23.70 -11.53
C TYR A 40 -1.41 22.26 -11.01
N PHE A 41 -2.59 21.62 -11.01
CA PHE A 41 -2.76 20.23 -10.61
C PHE A 41 -3.40 19.46 -11.77
N LYS A 42 -2.97 18.22 -11.96
CA LYS A 42 -3.54 17.30 -12.94
C LYS A 42 -4.32 16.19 -12.24
N LEU A 43 -5.44 15.80 -12.83
CA LEU A 43 -6.03 14.50 -12.53
C LEU A 43 -5.17 13.44 -13.20
N ASP A 44 -4.55 12.58 -12.41
CA ASP A 44 -3.64 11.53 -12.93
C ASP A 44 -4.39 10.23 -13.24
N THR A 45 -5.27 9.80 -12.33
CA THR A 45 -6.07 8.57 -12.47
C THR A 45 -7.49 8.76 -11.95
N ALA A 46 -8.43 8.00 -12.52
CA ALA A 46 -9.84 7.97 -12.12
C ALA A 46 -10.45 6.59 -12.39
N ASP A 47 -9.74 5.54 -11.95
CA ASP A 47 -10.08 4.15 -12.26
C ASP A 47 -10.95 3.50 -11.17
N ILE A 48 -11.84 2.60 -11.59
CA ILE A 48 -12.57 1.70 -10.70
C ILE A 48 -11.82 0.36 -10.71
N VAL A 49 -11.31 -0.04 -9.55
CA VAL A 49 -10.52 -1.28 -9.40
C VAL A 49 -11.15 -2.22 -8.38
N VAL A 50 -10.93 -3.53 -8.57
CA VAL A 50 -11.29 -4.57 -7.60
C VAL A 50 -10.01 -5.14 -7.01
N PRO A 51 -9.55 -4.62 -5.86
CA PRO A 51 -8.27 -5.04 -5.28
C PRO A 51 -8.34 -6.49 -4.77
N ASP A 52 -7.32 -7.27 -5.11
CA ASP A 52 -7.15 -8.62 -4.56
C ASP A 52 -6.70 -8.54 -3.11
N GLN A 53 -7.64 -8.81 -2.19
CA GLN A 53 -7.41 -8.69 -0.75
C GLN A 53 -6.29 -9.61 -0.24
N LYS A 54 -6.08 -10.76 -0.87
CA LYS A 54 -4.99 -11.68 -0.48
C LYS A 54 -3.64 -11.12 -0.90
N ALA A 55 -3.54 -10.55 -2.09
CA ALA A 55 -2.32 -9.88 -2.54
C ALA A 55 -1.97 -8.68 -1.64
N TRP A 56 -2.97 -7.87 -1.28
CA TRP A 56 -2.80 -6.78 -0.32
C TRP A 56 -2.38 -7.25 1.07
N GLY A 57 -2.95 -8.36 1.54
CA GLY A 57 -2.51 -9.02 2.77
C GLY A 57 -1.03 -9.40 2.71
N LEU A 58 -0.61 -10.07 1.62
CA LEU A 58 0.79 -10.44 1.42
C LEU A 58 1.73 -9.22 1.35
N LEU A 59 1.31 -8.13 0.72
CA LEU A 59 2.07 -6.88 0.69
C LEU A 59 2.27 -6.30 2.08
N ALA A 60 1.24 -6.33 2.92
CA ALA A 60 1.33 -5.88 4.31
C ALA A 60 2.27 -6.80 5.11
N ASP A 61 2.06 -8.12 5.01
CA ASP A 61 2.88 -9.14 5.67
C ASP A 61 4.39 -8.93 5.34
N PHE A 62 4.71 -8.78 4.05
CA PHE A 62 6.08 -8.57 3.58
C PHE A 62 6.66 -7.21 4.01
N SER A 63 5.86 -6.14 3.94
CA SER A 63 6.28 -4.81 4.41
C SER A 63 6.63 -4.83 5.90
N THR A 64 5.83 -5.49 6.72
CA THR A 64 6.08 -5.64 8.15
C THR A 64 7.34 -6.46 8.43
N LEU A 65 7.56 -7.58 7.72
CA LEU A 65 8.79 -8.36 7.87
C LEU A 65 10.04 -7.54 7.51
N ARG A 66 9.96 -6.74 6.43
CA ARG A 66 11.04 -5.83 6.05
C ARG A 66 11.30 -4.78 7.13
N GLU A 67 10.26 -4.15 7.65
CA GLU A 67 10.41 -3.17 8.74
C GLU A 67 11.08 -3.80 9.97
N ILE A 68 10.70 -5.02 10.36
CA ILE A 68 11.36 -5.75 11.45
C ILE A 68 12.84 -5.98 11.15
N ALA A 69 13.17 -6.40 9.92
CA ALA A 69 14.54 -6.66 9.51
C ALA A 69 15.42 -5.40 9.52
N ASP A 70 14.86 -4.27 9.06
CA ASP A 70 15.56 -2.98 8.92
C ASP A 70 15.68 -2.23 10.27
N THR A 71 14.75 -2.43 11.21
CA THR A 71 14.67 -1.63 12.45
C THR A 71 15.28 -2.30 13.67
N LEU A 72 15.22 -3.64 13.77
CA LEU A 72 15.75 -4.34 14.94
C LEU A 72 17.28 -4.43 14.90
N PRO A 73 17.93 -4.50 16.08
CA PRO A 73 19.37 -4.73 16.15
C PRO A 73 19.78 -5.99 15.39
N GLY A 74 20.89 -5.88 14.66
CA GLY A 74 21.48 -6.99 13.91
C GLY A 74 21.74 -8.21 14.78
N ASN A 75 21.54 -9.40 14.20
CA ASN A 75 21.72 -10.71 14.84
C ASN A 75 20.71 -11.01 15.98
N GLY A 76 19.63 -10.24 16.10
CA GLY A 76 18.50 -10.61 16.96
C GLY A 76 17.76 -11.83 16.41
N SER A 77 17.24 -12.68 17.29
CA SER A 77 16.49 -13.88 16.87
C SER A 77 15.28 -13.55 15.99
N LEU A 78 14.52 -12.51 16.35
CA LEU A 78 13.36 -12.05 15.59
C LEU A 78 13.75 -11.43 14.25
N GLN A 79 14.79 -10.59 14.23
CA GLN A 79 15.30 -9.97 13.01
C GLN A 79 15.77 -11.04 12.00
N ASN A 80 16.59 -11.98 12.45
CA ASN A 80 17.08 -13.08 11.63
C ASN A 80 15.93 -13.94 11.10
N LYS A 81 14.93 -14.22 11.93
CA LYS A 81 13.74 -14.95 11.53
C LYS A 81 12.94 -14.21 10.46
N ALA A 82 12.74 -12.90 10.62
CA ALA A 82 12.03 -12.08 9.63
C ALA A 82 12.74 -12.08 8.27
N ILE A 83 14.08 -12.00 8.25
CA ILE A 83 14.89 -12.09 7.02
C ILE A 83 14.70 -13.44 6.32
N VAL A 84 14.77 -14.55 7.08
CA VAL A 84 14.61 -15.90 6.52
C VAL A 84 13.20 -16.12 5.95
N VAL A 85 12.17 -15.68 6.69
CA VAL A 85 10.78 -15.78 6.25
C VAL A 85 10.53 -14.91 5.01
N ALA A 86 11.01 -13.66 4.99
CA ALA A 86 10.90 -12.78 3.83
C ALA A 86 11.56 -13.37 2.58
N ASN A 87 12.77 -13.94 2.71
CA ASN A 87 13.43 -14.62 1.59
C ASN A 87 12.64 -15.84 1.11
N SER A 88 12.02 -16.59 2.04
CA SER A 88 11.19 -17.75 1.68
C SER A 88 9.92 -17.32 0.93
N ILE A 89 9.31 -16.20 1.32
CA ILE A 89 8.19 -15.59 0.58
C ILE A 89 8.62 -15.20 -0.84
N MET A 90 9.80 -14.58 -1.01
CA MET A 90 10.31 -14.20 -2.33
C MET A 90 10.55 -15.40 -3.24
N ASN A 91 11.02 -16.52 -2.68
CA ASN A 91 11.22 -17.75 -3.44
C ASN A 91 9.90 -18.44 -3.83
N GLU A 92 8.87 -18.31 -3.00
CA GLU A 92 7.56 -18.92 -3.23
C GLU A 92 6.67 -18.09 -4.18
N PHE A 93 6.80 -16.77 -4.14
CA PHE A 93 5.94 -15.87 -4.92
C PHE A 93 6.22 -15.97 -6.42
N ASP A 94 5.19 -16.30 -7.21
CA ASP A 94 5.23 -16.29 -8.67
C ASP A 94 4.13 -15.36 -9.20
N PRO A 95 4.47 -14.28 -9.94
CA PRO A 95 3.49 -13.36 -10.49
C PRO A 95 2.53 -14.01 -11.52
N ASN A 96 2.86 -15.21 -12.03
CA ASN A 96 2.02 -15.96 -12.97
C ASN A 96 1.17 -17.04 -12.30
N ASP A 97 1.40 -17.35 -11.01
CA ASP A 97 0.60 -18.31 -10.23
C ASP A 97 -0.11 -17.61 -9.07
N LYS A 98 -1.39 -17.31 -9.25
CA LYS A 98 -2.22 -16.67 -8.22
C LYS A 98 -2.30 -17.46 -6.90
N SER A 99 -2.16 -18.78 -6.95
CA SER A 99 -2.18 -19.60 -5.74
C SER A 99 -0.91 -19.48 -4.91
N SER A 100 0.19 -18.97 -5.50
CA SER A 100 1.42 -18.66 -4.77
C SER A 100 1.18 -17.63 -3.68
N ILE A 101 0.24 -16.69 -3.86
CA ILE A 101 -0.10 -15.68 -2.86
C ILE A 101 -0.53 -16.34 -1.54
N ASP A 102 -1.45 -17.31 -1.61
CA ASP A 102 -1.92 -18.02 -0.41
C ASP A 102 -0.81 -18.83 0.25
N ARG A 103 0.09 -19.42 -0.54
CA ARG A 103 1.25 -20.16 -0.03
C ARG A 103 2.26 -19.22 0.63
N SER A 104 2.58 -18.11 0.01
CA SER A 104 3.44 -17.05 0.58
C SER A 104 2.87 -16.49 1.89
N ARG A 105 1.55 -16.30 1.99
CA ARG A 105 0.93 -15.83 3.25
C ARG A 105 1.02 -16.86 4.37
N LYS A 106 0.91 -18.16 4.07
CA LYS A 106 1.17 -19.22 5.06
C LYS A 106 2.61 -19.21 5.55
N ILE A 107 3.57 -18.90 4.68
CA ILE A 107 4.98 -18.74 5.09
C ILE A 107 5.11 -17.53 6.03
N ALA A 108 4.40 -16.44 5.78
CA ALA A 108 4.44 -15.25 6.64
C ALA A 108 3.97 -15.51 8.09
N GLU A 109 2.98 -16.40 8.28
CA GLU A 109 2.48 -16.84 9.60
C GLU A 109 3.57 -17.48 10.48
N GLU A 110 4.72 -17.88 9.91
CA GLU A 110 5.83 -18.39 10.70
C GLU A 110 6.44 -17.30 11.59
N ALA A 111 6.37 -16.03 11.20
CA ALA A 111 6.99 -14.90 11.90
C ALA A 111 6.01 -13.81 12.37
N LEU A 112 4.75 -13.82 11.91
CA LEU A 112 3.71 -12.85 12.25
C LEU A 112 2.55 -13.47 13.05
#